data_AF-A0A9E5PG38-F1
#
_entry.id   AF-A0A9E5PG38-F1
#
_cell.length_a   1.000
_cell.length_b   1.000
_cell.length_c   1.000
_cell.angle_alpha   90.00
_cell.angle_beta   90.00
_cell.angle_gamma   90.00
#
_symmetry.space_group_name_H-M   'P 1'
#
loop_
_entity.id
_entity.type
_entity.pdbx_description
1 polymer ?
#
loop_
_entity_poly.entity_id
_entity_poly.type
_entity_poly.pdbx_seq_one_letter_code
_entity_poly.pdbx_strand_id
1 'polypeptide(L)'
;MGTWGRGGRDVYHPRATENQIRACHENLLAFSRKCRYFCPRCHSKRLALWGVWLEETLLAPAPHRQVVLTVLKRLRPYFLYQRALLGELARVAARTITAFVRATVGEGDLSVSLVASIQTHGSLANWQPHLHLLVTDGR
;
A
#
# COMPACT_ATOMS: atom_id res chain seq x y z
N MET A 1 2.94 -33.56 -17.22
CA MET A 1 1.85 -32.74 -17.79
C MET A 1 0.78 -32.58 -16.71
N GLY A 2 0.72 -31.42 -16.07
CA GLY A 2 -0.25 -31.12 -15.01
C GLY A 2 -0.71 -29.67 -15.19
N THR A 3 -1.99 -29.49 -15.51
CA THR A 3 -2.61 -28.22 -15.89
C THR A 3 -2.88 -27.35 -14.67
N TRP A 4 -2.34 -26.13 -14.67
CA TRP A 4 -2.66 -25.09 -13.69
C TRP A 4 -4.07 -24.55 -13.93
N GLY A 5 -5.00 -24.92 -13.03
CA GLY A 5 -6.35 -24.38 -12.99
C GLY A 5 -6.37 -22.94 -12.46
N ARG A 6 -7.09 -22.08 -13.17
CA ARG A 6 -7.37 -20.68 -12.80
C ARG A 6 -8.14 -20.63 -11.47
N GLY A 7 -7.46 -20.26 -10.38
CA GLY A 7 -8.06 -19.91 -9.10
C GLY A 7 -8.17 -18.40 -8.92
N GLY A 8 -9.37 -17.91 -8.65
CA GLY A 8 -9.68 -16.49 -8.45
C GLY A 8 -8.85 -15.87 -7.32
N ARG A 9 -8.42 -14.63 -7.55
CA ARG A 9 -7.78 -13.80 -6.52
C ARG A 9 -8.84 -13.34 -5.53
N ASP A 10 -9.05 -14.14 -4.49
CA ASP A 10 -9.73 -13.67 -3.28
C ASP A 10 -8.81 -12.67 -2.59
N VAL A 11 -9.03 -11.38 -2.90
CA VAL A 11 -8.53 -10.28 -2.07
C VAL A 11 -9.28 -10.41 -0.74
N TYR A 12 -8.58 -10.87 0.30
CA TYR A 12 -9.13 -10.94 1.65
C TYR A 12 -9.62 -9.53 2.06
N HIS A 13 -10.94 -9.34 1.98
CA HIS A 13 -11.62 -8.25 2.64
C HIS A 13 -11.89 -8.72 4.06
N PRO A 14 -11.29 -8.11 5.10
CA PRO A 14 -11.67 -8.42 6.47
C PRO A 14 -13.17 -8.12 6.59
N ARG A 15 -13.98 -9.19 6.76
CA ARG A 15 -15.37 -9.07 7.18
C ARG A 15 -15.30 -8.53 8.60
N ALA A 16 -15.36 -7.21 8.72
CA ALA A 16 -15.57 -6.57 10.01
C ALA A 16 -16.81 -7.23 10.62
N THR A 17 -16.63 -7.84 11.79
CA THR A 17 -17.73 -8.36 12.60
C THR A 17 -18.74 -7.23 12.80
N GLU A 18 -20.00 -7.55 12.57
CA GLU A 18 -21.11 -6.63 12.27
C GLU A 18 -21.45 -5.64 13.40
N ASN A 19 -20.75 -5.69 14.54
CA ASN A 19 -21.10 -4.99 15.78
C ASN A 19 -20.12 -3.90 16.27
N GLN A 20 -19.19 -3.40 15.43
CA GLN A 20 -18.34 -2.24 15.80
C GLN A 20 -18.51 -1.00 14.91
N ILE A 21 -19.64 -0.93 14.19
CA ILE A 21 -20.02 0.19 13.34
C ILE A 21 -21.05 1.06 14.07
N ARG A 22 -20.63 1.83 15.07
CA ARG A 22 -21.46 2.94 15.58
C ARG A 22 -20.68 4.25 15.72
N ALA A 23 -21.40 5.32 15.39
CA ALA A 23 -21.09 6.75 15.46
C ALA A 23 -20.29 7.39 14.31
N CYS A 24 -21.02 7.85 13.29
CA CYS A 24 -20.77 9.12 12.62
C CYS A 24 -22.16 9.70 12.29
N HIS A 25 -22.82 10.28 13.29
CA HIS A 25 -24.04 11.06 13.08
C HIS A 25 -23.61 12.49 12.78
N GLU A 26 -24.03 12.98 11.61
CA GLU A 26 -24.54 14.32 11.31
C GLU A 26 -24.44 14.59 9.79
N ASN A 27 -25.60 14.41 9.15
CA ASN A 27 -26.11 15.08 7.95
C ASN A 27 -25.13 15.56 6.87
N LEU A 28 -24.70 14.64 5.99
CA LEU A 28 -24.53 14.89 4.54
C LEU A 28 -24.75 13.56 3.79
N LEU A 29 -26.00 13.30 3.41
CA LEU A 29 -26.44 12.16 2.61
C LEU A 29 -26.03 12.32 1.14
N ALA A 30 -24.74 12.11 0.83
CA ALA A 30 -24.26 11.86 -0.54
C ALA A 30 -23.09 10.86 -0.62
N PHE A 31 -22.46 10.50 0.51
CA PHE A 31 -21.31 9.58 0.55
C PHE A 31 -21.57 8.45 1.55
N SER A 32 -22.50 7.55 1.20
CA SER A 32 -22.71 6.31 1.94
C SER A 32 -21.42 5.47 1.99
N ARG A 33 -21.21 4.87 3.16
CA ARG A 33 -19.99 4.29 3.74
C ARG A 33 -19.53 2.99 3.05
N LYS A 34 -19.23 3.05 1.76
CA LYS A 34 -18.45 2.01 1.07
C LYS A 34 -17.09 2.58 0.70
N CYS A 35 -16.11 2.45 1.61
CA CYS A 35 -14.68 2.44 1.28
C CYS A 35 -14.11 3.62 0.45
N ARG A 36 -14.62 4.85 0.59
CA ARG A 36 -14.10 6.00 -0.20
C ARG A 36 -13.04 6.85 0.49
N TYR A 37 -12.52 6.45 1.66
CA TYR A 37 -11.39 7.09 2.36
C TYR A 37 -11.53 8.61 2.61
N PHE A 38 -12.73 9.16 2.49
CA PHE A 38 -12.97 10.62 2.54
C PHE A 38 -13.25 11.12 3.97
N CYS A 39 -13.79 10.28 4.85
CA CYS A 39 -13.97 10.62 6.26
C CYS A 39 -12.66 10.39 7.03
N PRO A 40 -12.03 11.44 7.60
CA PRO A 40 -10.75 11.30 8.31
C PRO A 40 -10.82 10.31 9.47
N ARG A 41 -11.90 10.33 10.28
CA ARG A 41 -12.07 9.39 11.41
C ARG A 41 -12.14 7.93 10.96
N CYS A 42 -12.93 7.64 9.93
CA CYS A 42 -13.04 6.29 9.38
C CYS A 42 -11.73 5.84 8.72
N HIS A 43 -11.03 6.75 8.05
CA HIS A 43 -9.73 6.48 7.46
C HIS A 43 -8.69 6.15 8.53
N SER A 44 -8.56 6.98 9.57
CA SER A 44 -7.65 6.76 10.70
C SER A 44 -7.94 5.43 11.41
N LYS A 45 -9.21 5.12 11.70
CA LYS A 45 -9.59 3.83 12.29
C LYS A 45 -9.16 2.65 11.42
N ARG A 46 -9.36 2.75 10.10
CA ARG A 46 -8.96 1.70 9.15
C ARG A 46 -7.44 1.55 9.06
N LEU A 47 -6.69 2.65 9.04
CA LEU A 47 -5.23 2.62 9.05
C LEU A 47 -4.69 1.95 10.31
N ALA A 48 -5.28 2.24 11.48
CA ALA A 48 -4.91 1.58 12.74
C ALA A 48 -5.14 0.06 12.69
N LEU A 49 -6.32 -0.37 12.25
CA LEU A 49 -6.62 -1.80 12.08
C LEU A 49 -5.71 -2.48 11.05
N TRP A 50 -5.38 -1.78 9.98
CA TRP A 50 -4.45 -2.29 8.97
C TRP A 50 -3.03 -2.43 9.52
N GLY A 51 -2.59 -1.50 10.38
CA GLY A 51 -1.30 -1.57 11.06
C GLY A 51 -1.18 -2.80 11.98
N VAL A 52 -2.19 -3.06 12.80
CA VAL A 52 -2.24 -4.26 13.66
C VAL A 52 -2.17 -5.53 12.81
N TRP A 53 -3.01 -5.63 11.77
CA TRP A 53 -2.98 -6.80 10.87
C TRP A 53 -1.62 -6.98 10.17
N LEU A 54 -0.99 -5.88 9.75
CA LEU A 54 0.31 -5.89 9.09
C LEU A 54 1.37 -6.49 10.02
N GLU A 55 1.43 -6.03 11.27
CA GLU A 55 2.33 -6.52 12.32
C GLU A 55 2.09 -8.01 12.63
N GLU A 56 0.83 -8.41 12.82
CA GLU A 56 0.48 -9.78 13.22
C GLU A 56 0.66 -10.80 12.10
N THR A 57 0.51 -10.40 10.82
CA THR A 57 0.39 -11.35 9.70
C THR A 57 1.56 -11.31 8.72
N LEU A 58 2.14 -10.14 8.48
CA LEU A 58 3.08 -9.94 7.36
C LEU A 58 4.49 -9.54 7.76
N LEU A 59 4.68 -8.77 8.84
CA LEU A 59 6.00 -8.25 9.18
C LEU A 59 6.87 -9.34 9.80
N ALA A 60 8.05 -9.54 9.23
CA ALA A 60 9.07 -10.38 9.83
C ALA A 60 9.68 -9.67 11.06
N PRO A 61 10.13 -10.40 12.10
CA PRO A 61 10.84 -9.79 13.21
C PRO A 61 12.27 -9.42 12.79
N ALA A 62 12.37 -8.28 12.11
CA ALA A 62 13.59 -7.67 11.60
C ALA A 62 13.47 -6.13 11.66
N PRO A 63 14.57 -5.38 11.61
CA PRO A 63 14.51 -3.94 11.44
C PRO A 63 13.83 -3.56 10.13
N HIS A 64 12.97 -2.55 10.17
CA HIS A 64 12.28 -2.03 8.99
C HIS A 64 12.60 -0.55 8.78
N ARG A 65 12.62 -0.12 7.52
CA ARG A 65 12.78 1.27 7.10
C ARG A 65 11.58 1.71 6.29
N GLN A 66 11.13 2.93 6.55
CA GLN A 66 10.13 3.59 5.72
C GLN A 66 10.84 4.33 4.58
N VAL A 67 10.46 4.04 3.35
CA VAL A 67 10.95 4.72 2.14
C VAL A 67 9.76 5.31 1.40
N VAL A 68 9.84 6.61 1.06
CA VAL A 68 8.80 7.30 0.28
C VAL A 68 9.36 7.66 -1.09
N LEU A 69 8.77 7.10 -2.16
CA LEU A 69 9.15 7.44 -3.53
C LEU A 69 8.10 8.33 -4.18
N THR A 70 8.50 9.52 -4.59
CA THR A 70 7.61 10.51 -5.21
C THR A 70 7.82 10.57 -6.70
N VAL A 71 6.72 10.51 -7.48
CA VAL A 71 6.79 10.66 -8.94
C VAL A 71 7.09 12.12 -9.31
N LEU A 72 8.09 12.29 -10.17
CA LEU A 72 8.47 13.58 -10.74
C LEU A 72 7.29 14.25 -11.43
N LYS A 73 7.14 15.58 -11.26
CA LYS A 73 5.99 16.37 -11.78
C LYS A 73 5.65 16.06 -13.23
N ARG A 74 6.66 15.98 -14.12
CA ARG A 74 6.49 15.70 -15.55
C ARG A 74 5.94 14.31 -15.86
N LEU A 75 6.16 13.33 -14.97
CA LEU A 75 5.71 11.95 -15.17
C LEU A 75 4.29 11.70 -14.63
N ARG A 76 3.77 12.58 -13.77
CA ARG A 76 2.47 12.38 -13.13
C ARG A 76 1.29 12.26 -14.11
N PRO A 77 1.22 13.01 -15.24
CA PRO A 77 0.14 12.87 -16.20
C PRO A 77 0.03 11.45 -16.77
N TYR A 78 1.15 10.76 -16.99
CA TYR A 78 1.14 9.37 -17.49
C TYR A 78 0.41 8.44 -16.52
N PHE A 79 0.67 8.56 -15.21
CA PHE A 79 -0.03 7.77 -14.20
C PHE A 79 -1.50 8.18 -14.02
N LEU A 80 -1.86 9.42 -14.38
CA LEU A 80 -3.24 9.90 -14.34
C LEU A 80 -4.08 9.23 -15.44
N TYR A 81 -3.56 9.26 -16.67
CA TYR A 81 -4.26 8.73 -17.84
C TYR A 81 -4.13 7.21 -17.96
N GLN A 82 -3.04 6.61 -17.47
CA GLN A 82 -2.79 5.17 -17.49
C GLN A 82 -2.62 4.62 -16.08
N ARG A 83 -3.74 4.44 -15.36
CA ARG A 83 -3.71 4.02 -13.94
C ARG A 83 -3.08 2.65 -13.70
N ALA A 84 -3.05 1.78 -14.71
CA ALA A 84 -2.35 0.48 -14.65
C ALA A 84 -0.86 0.64 -14.32
N LEU A 85 -0.24 1.76 -14.72
CA LEU A 85 1.16 2.06 -14.43
C LEU A 85 1.45 2.24 -12.94
N LEU A 86 0.45 2.52 -12.10
CA LEU A 86 0.64 2.62 -10.65
C LEU A 86 1.11 1.27 -10.07
N GLY A 87 0.52 0.16 -10.53
CA GLY A 87 0.96 -1.17 -10.13
C GLY A 87 2.38 -1.48 -10.61
N GLU A 88 2.70 -1.09 -11.84
CA GLU A 88 4.07 -1.25 -12.37
C GLU A 88 5.09 -0.40 -11.61
N LEU A 89 4.73 0.82 -11.21
CA LEU A 89 5.57 1.68 -10.39
C LEU A 89 5.95 0.99 -9.08
N ALA A 90 4.99 0.34 -8.40
CA ALA A 90 5.25 -0.42 -7.19
C ALA A 90 6.20 -1.60 -7.44
N ARG A 91 6.04 -2.33 -8.55
CA ARG A 91 6.94 -3.44 -8.90
C ARG A 91 8.35 -2.99 -9.24
N VAL A 92 8.48 -1.89 -9.99
CA VAL A 92 9.78 -1.29 -10.32
C VAL A 92 10.46 -0.80 -9.04
N ALA A 93 9.73 -0.07 -8.19
CA ALA A 93 10.25 0.40 -6.91
C ALA A 93 10.76 -0.76 -6.04
N ALA A 94 10.01 -1.86 -5.96
CA ALA A 94 10.41 -3.04 -5.22
C ALA A 94 11.78 -3.57 -5.70
N ARG A 95 11.93 -3.81 -7.00
CA ARG A 95 13.19 -4.29 -7.59
C ARG A 95 14.34 -3.30 -7.37
N THR A 96 14.08 -2.00 -7.57
CA THR A 96 15.10 -0.95 -7.41
C THR A 96 15.59 -0.87 -5.97
N ILE A 97 14.68 -0.91 -4.99
CA ILE A 97 15.05 -0.89 -3.57
C ILE A 97 15.79 -2.15 -3.17
N THR A 98 15.34 -3.34 -3.56
CA THR A 98 16.06 -4.59 -3.30
C THR A 98 17.49 -4.54 -3.87
N ALA A 99 17.65 -4.09 -5.11
CA ALA A 99 18.97 -3.95 -5.73
C ALA A 99 19.84 -2.93 -4.99
N PHE A 100 19.28 -1.78 -4.60
CA PHE A 100 19.98 -0.76 -3.83
C PHE A 100 20.46 -1.28 -2.47
N VAL A 101 19.61 -1.97 -1.72
CA VAL A 101 19.97 -2.53 -0.41
C VAL A 101 21.08 -3.57 -0.57
N ARG A 102 20.96 -4.51 -1.50
CA ARG A 102 22.01 -5.52 -1.79
C ARG A 102 23.34 -4.87 -2.16
N ALA A 103 23.32 -3.85 -3.01
CA ALA A 103 24.53 -3.12 -3.40
C ALA A 103 25.15 -2.35 -2.22
N THR A 104 24.34 -1.85 -1.30
CA THR A 104 24.81 -1.07 -0.13
C THR A 104 25.40 -1.97 0.96
N VAL A 105 24.80 -3.13 1.20
CA VAL A 105 25.26 -4.10 2.21
C VAL A 105 26.44 -4.93 1.70
N GLY A 106 26.57 -5.11 0.38
CA GLY A 106 27.61 -5.94 -0.23
C GLY A 106 27.25 -7.43 -0.29
N GLU A 107 26.02 -7.79 0.08
CA GLU A 107 25.51 -9.15 0.09
C GLU A 107 24.48 -9.36 -1.03
N GLY A 108 24.90 -10.07 -2.09
CA GLY A 108 24.06 -10.30 -3.28
C GLY A 108 22.85 -11.20 -3.04
N ASP A 109 22.91 -12.06 -2.01
CA ASP A 109 21.86 -13.03 -1.67
C ASP A 109 20.93 -12.56 -0.53
N LEU A 110 21.10 -11.31 -0.08
CA LEU A 110 20.28 -10.75 0.99
C LEU A 110 18.79 -10.80 0.62
N SER A 111 17.99 -11.37 1.52
CA SER A 111 16.55 -11.52 1.34
C SER A 111 15.80 -10.27 1.79
N VAL A 112 15.52 -9.35 0.87
CA VAL A 112 14.79 -8.10 1.14
C VAL A 112 13.30 -8.29 0.88
N SER A 113 12.47 -8.06 1.89
CA SER A 113 11.01 -8.03 1.79
C SER A 113 10.49 -6.61 1.94
N LEU A 114 9.39 -6.30 1.25
CA LEU A 114 8.78 -4.97 1.32
C LEU A 114 7.27 -5.00 1.13
N VAL A 115 6.60 -4.03 1.76
CA VAL A 115 5.18 -3.75 1.60
C VAL A 115 5.02 -2.38 0.96
N ALA A 116 4.32 -2.31 -0.17
CA ALA A 116 4.13 -1.09 -0.94
C ALA A 116 2.67 -0.61 -0.87
N SER A 117 2.47 0.65 -0.48
CA SER A 117 1.18 1.33 -0.49
C SER A 117 1.23 2.54 -1.42
N ILE A 118 0.29 2.60 -2.36
CA ILE A 118 0.21 3.67 -3.36
C ILE A 118 -0.75 4.76 -2.89
N GLN A 119 -0.26 5.99 -2.78
CA GLN A 119 -1.09 7.17 -2.54
C GLN A 119 -1.07 8.08 -3.76
N THR A 120 -2.24 8.55 -4.18
CA THR A 120 -2.40 9.30 -5.44
C THR A 120 -2.63 10.79 -5.25
N HIS A 121 -2.80 11.24 -4.01
CA HIS A 121 -3.14 12.63 -3.68
C HIS A 121 -2.14 13.21 -2.70
N GLY A 122 -1.84 14.50 -2.86
CA GLY A 122 -1.11 15.29 -1.87
C GLY A 122 -2.04 15.83 -0.78
N SER A 123 -1.48 16.61 0.15
CA SER A 123 -2.22 17.26 1.25
C SER A 123 -3.33 18.19 0.75
N LEU A 124 -3.19 18.75 -0.46
CA LEU A 124 -4.17 19.63 -1.10
C LEU A 124 -5.11 18.86 -2.07
N ALA A 125 -5.20 17.53 -1.94
CA ALA A 125 -5.92 16.65 -2.85
C ALA A 125 -5.46 16.73 -4.33
N ASN A 126 -4.31 17.35 -4.59
CA ASN A 126 -3.73 17.46 -5.92
C ASN A 126 -3.18 16.11 -6.38
N TRP A 127 -3.22 15.85 -7.70
CA TRP A 127 -2.67 14.63 -8.28
C TRP A 127 -1.16 14.53 -8.02
N GLN A 128 -0.80 13.60 -7.15
CA GLN A 128 0.54 13.42 -6.61
C GLN A 128 0.76 11.94 -6.29
N PRO A 129 0.95 11.08 -7.32
CA PRO A 129 1.27 9.69 -7.09
C PRO A 129 2.61 9.57 -6.36
N HIS A 130 2.59 8.82 -5.28
CA HIS A 130 3.76 8.48 -4.48
C HIS A 130 3.55 7.12 -3.80
N LEU A 131 4.66 6.45 -3.52
CA LEU A 131 4.70 5.15 -2.85
C LEU A 131 5.20 5.32 -1.43
N HIS A 132 4.51 4.70 -0.48
CA HIS A 132 5.01 4.42 0.86
C HIS A 132 5.45 2.96 0.90
N LEU A 133 6.72 2.74 1.18
CA LEU A 133 7.33 1.42 1.24
C LEU A 133 7.79 1.17 2.67
N LEU A 134 7.42 0.02 3.22
CA LEU A 134 8.02 -0.52 4.43
C LEU A 134 8.96 -1.64 3.99
N VAL A 135 10.26 -1.49 4.24
CA VAL A 135 11.32 -2.35 3.70
C VAL A 135 12.05 -3.00 4.86
N THR A 136 12.24 -4.31 4.82
CA THR A 136 13.08 -5.02 5.80
C THR A 136 14.55 -4.82 5.45
N ASP A 137 15.42 -4.69 6.45
CA ASP A 137 16.88 -4.60 6.25
C ASP A 137 17.53 -5.91 5.74
N GLY A 138 16.73 -6.97 5.59
CA GLY A 138 17.16 -8.27 5.13
C GLY A 138 17.60 -9.19 6.26
N ARG A 139 17.70 -10.48 5.96
CA ARG A 139 18.32 -11.53 6.77
C ARG A 139 19.30 -12.30 5.91
#